data_AF-A0A8T5BXX9-F1
#
_entry.id   AF-A0A8T5BXX9-F1
#
_cell.length_a   1.000
_cell.length_b   1.000
_cell.length_c   1.000
_cell.angle_alpha   90.00
_cell.angle_beta   90.00
_cell.angle_gamma   90.00
#
_symmetry.space_group_name_H-M   'P 1'
#
loop_
_entity.id
_entity.type
_entity.pdbx_description
1 polymer ?
#
loop_
_entity_poly.entity_id
_entity_poly.type
_entity_poly.pdbx_seq_one_letter_code
_entity_poly.pdbx_strand_id
1 'polypeptide(L)'
;MQDSLENIERELTNPRTHEDIELRLIEIPREIFACKHELGKDKISIFTKIVTGHISDSNEVSDPEQLSNKIRENEPYLVEVKIGDRDELYVADRSFMIDDPFRDASGILAELSDIEDEFGATVNEFNDSLIPDLKSQLELVIQRHSEQIIHNDEFSIQTSQDKSTEEIGTAVFERIFHYNRIDEDLEDLRKVREEIDNLRTTILQTSYS
;
A
#
# COMPACT_ATOMS: atom_id res chain seq x y z
N MET A 1 -13.17 -6.00 -13.73
CA MET A 1 -12.33 -5.39 -12.69
C MET A 1 -11.92 -6.51 -11.78
N GLN A 2 -10.62 -6.70 -11.60
CA GLN A 2 -10.09 -7.54 -10.54
C GLN A 2 -10.43 -6.84 -9.22
N ASP A 3 -10.79 -7.60 -8.19
CA ASP A 3 -11.29 -7.07 -6.93
C ASP A 3 -10.17 -6.28 -6.22
N SER A 4 -10.42 -5.00 -5.91
CA SER A 4 -9.43 -4.11 -5.29
C SER A 4 -8.79 -4.71 -4.03
N LEU A 5 -9.55 -5.52 -3.29
CA LEU A 5 -9.07 -6.19 -2.10
C LEU A 5 -8.18 -7.39 -2.41
N GLU A 6 -8.57 -8.20 -3.40
CA GLU A 6 -7.73 -9.30 -3.89
C GLU A 6 -6.41 -8.76 -4.44
N ASN A 7 -6.41 -7.57 -5.05
CA ASN A 7 -5.18 -6.91 -5.47
C ASN A 7 -4.30 -6.61 -4.25
N ILE A 8 -4.78 -5.85 -3.26
CA ILE A 8 -4.02 -5.49 -2.04
C ILE A 8 -3.39 -6.74 -1.41
N GLU A 9 -4.20 -7.78 -1.18
CA GLU A 9 -3.72 -9.03 -0.56
C GLU A 9 -2.67 -9.73 -1.43
N ARG A 10 -2.91 -9.79 -2.74
CA ARG A 10 -1.98 -10.39 -3.70
C ARG A 10 -0.65 -9.65 -3.73
N GLU A 11 -0.66 -8.31 -3.73
CA GLU A 11 0.56 -7.50 -3.76
C GLU A 11 1.39 -7.72 -2.48
N LEU A 12 0.73 -7.72 -1.33
CA LEU A 12 1.39 -7.86 -0.03
C LEU A 12 1.91 -9.28 0.21
N THR A 13 1.19 -10.31 -0.25
CA THR A 13 1.58 -11.72 -0.08
C THR A 13 2.63 -12.15 -1.10
N ASN A 14 2.57 -11.61 -2.30
CA ASN A 14 3.54 -11.89 -3.36
C ASN A 14 3.89 -10.59 -4.08
N PRO A 15 4.89 -9.84 -3.56
CA PRO A 15 5.31 -8.54 -4.12
C PRO A 15 5.65 -8.58 -5.61
N ARG A 16 6.00 -9.77 -6.12
CA ARG A 16 6.38 -9.99 -7.52
C ARG A 16 5.19 -10.14 -8.47
N THR A 17 3.96 -10.19 -7.96
CA THR A 17 2.75 -10.21 -8.81
C THR A 17 2.56 -8.93 -9.63
N HIS A 18 3.33 -7.88 -9.31
CA HIS A 18 3.37 -6.58 -10.00
C HIS A 18 4.48 -6.47 -11.06
N GLU A 19 5.28 -7.52 -11.30
CA GLU A 19 6.35 -7.47 -12.31
C GLU A 19 5.82 -7.29 -13.75
N ASP A 20 4.51 -7.47 -13.97
CA ASP A 20 3.81 -7.15 -15.22
C ASP A 20 3.30 -5.68 -15.29
N ILE A 21 3.29 -4.92 -14.17
CA ILE A 21 2.66 -3.59 -14.05
C ILE A 21 3.59 -2.59 -13.31
N GLU A 22 4.84 -2.42 -13.78
CA GLU A 22 5.71 -1.29 -13.39
C GLU A 22 6.42 -1.35 -12.02
N LEU A 23 6.21 -2.38 -11.19
CA LEU A 23 7.01 -2.61 -9.98
C LEU A 23 8.21 -3.49 -10.33
N ARG A 24 9.31 -2.88 -10.78
CA ARG A 24 10.56 -3.62 -11.04
C ARG A 24 11.29 -3.86 -9.72
N LEU A 25 10.76 -4.75 -8.88
CA LEU A 25 11.41 -5.15 -7.62
C LEU A 25 12.86 -5.61 -7.80
N ILE A 26 13.23 -6.07 -9.00
CA ILE A 26 14.61 -6.40 -9.39
C ILE A 26 15.56 -5.20 -9.47
N GLU A 27 15.04 -3.97 -9.61
CA GLU A 27 15.86 -2.75 -9.60
C GLU A 27 16.35 -2.44 -8.19
N ILE A 28 15.58 -2.75 -7.15
CA ILE A 28 15.97 -2.59 -5.75
C ILE A 28 17.32 -3.30 -5.43
N PRO A 29 17.44 -4.63 -5.58
CA PRO A 29 18.68 -5.32 -5.30
C PRO A 29 19.79 -4.90 -6.27
N ARG A 30 19.48 -4.55 -7.53
CA ARG A 30 20.48 -4.05 -8.49
C ARG A 30 21.14 -2.78 -7.97
N GLU A 31 20.36 -1.80 -7.54
CA GLU A 31 20.88 -0.53 -7.03
C GLU A 31 21.57 -0.71 -5.67
N ILE A 32 21.09 -1.62 -4.81
CA ILE A 32 21.77 -1.98 -3.56
C ILE A 32 23.17 -2.56 -3.83
N PHE A 33 23.30 -3.47 -4.80
CA PHE A 33 24.60 -4.07 -5.14
C PHE A 33 25.54 -3.08 -5.81
N ALA A 34 25.02 -2.19 -6.66
CA ALA A 34 25.81 -1.10 -7.23
C ALA A 34 26.37 -0.19 -6.11
N CYS A 35 25.51 0.22 -5.16
CA CYS A 35 25.90 1.02 -4.01
C CYS A 35 26.93 0.30 -3.12
N LYS A 36 26.74 -0.99 -2.83
CA LYS A 36 27.73 -1.84 -2.13
C LYS A 36 29.09 -1.82 -2.82
N HIS A 37 29.11 -1.98 -4.14
CA HIS A 37 30.35 -2.02 -4.91
C HIS A 37 31.07 -0.66 -4.91
N GLU A 38 30.32 0.44 -5.06
CA GLU A 38 30.86 1.80 -5.06
C GLU A 38 31.41 2.22 -3.69
N LEU A 39 30.69 1.92 -2.60
CA LEU A 39 31.04 2.33 -1.25
C LEU A 39 31.95 1.33 -0.52
N GLY A 40 32.02 0.08 -1.00
CA GLY A 40 32.70 -1.02 -0.31
C GLY A 40 32.04 -1.41 1.02
N LYS A 41 30.77 -1.05 1.23
CA LYS A 41 30.00 -1.26 2.47
C LYS A 41 29.00 -2.40 2.31
N ASP A 42 28.91 -3.26 3.32
CA ASP A 42 27.96 -4.38 3.34
C ASP A 42 26.55 -3.97 3.81
N LYS A 43 26.49 -2.95 4.66
CA LYS A 43 25.25 -2.34 5.17
C LYS A 43 24.91 -1.13 4.32
N ILE A 44 23.74 -1.15 3.69
CA ILE A 44 23.24 -0.08 2.82
C ILE A 44 22.00 0.53 3.47
N SER A 45 21.91 1.86 3.46
CA SER A 45 20.76 2.60 3.99
C SER A 45 19.72 2.80 2.90
N ILE A 46 18.46 2.72 3.30
CA ILE A 46 17.31 2.90 2.44
C ILE A 46 16.44 3.98 3.09
N PHE A 47 16.07 4.98 2.30
CA PHE A 47 15.21 6.07 2.71
C PHE A 47 13.95 6.05 1.88
N THR A 48 12.80 6.27 2.50
CA THR A 48 11.51 6.32 1.81
C THR A 48 10.90 7.70 1.97
N LYS A 49 10.19 8.15 0.94
CA LYS A 49 9.34 9.34 1.05
C LYS A 49 8.14 9.22 0.14
N ILE A 50 7.00 9.73 0.61
CA ILE A 50 5.79 9.76 -0.19
C ILE A 50 5.80 11.03 -1.02
N VAL A 51 5.63 10.90 -2.33
CA VAL A 51 5.65 12.03 -3.26
C VAL A 51 4.40 12.06 -4.13
N THR A 52 4.02 13.27 -4.52
CA THR A 52 2.87 13.52 -5.40
C THR A 52 3.29 14.37 -6.59
N GLY A 53 2.66 14.18 -7.75
CA GLY A 53 2.97 14.92 -8.98
C GLY A 53 4.02 14.25 -9.88
N HIS A 54 4.38 14.91 -10.98
CA HIS A 54 5.45 14.47 -11.88
C HIS A 54 6.81 14.97 -11.38
N ILE A 55 7.90 14.24 -11.67
CA ILE A 55 9.27 14.40 -11.12
C ILE A 55 9.76 15.85 -10.93
N SER A 56 9.36 16.79 -11.80
CA SER A 56 9.77 18.21 -11.72
C SER A 56 8.99 19.07 -10.72
N ASP A 57 7.76 18.68 -10.36
CA ASP A 57 6.85 19.41 -9.47
C ASP A 57 6.44 18.55 -8.26
N SER A 58 7.30 17.60 -7.88
CA SER A 58 6.96 16.62 -6.85
C SER A 58 6.88 17.28 -5.47
N ASN A 59 5.76 17.06 -4.77
CA ASN A 59 5.58 17.50 -3.40
C ASN A 59 5.60 16.30 -2.45
N GLU A 60 6.37 16.41 -1.39
CA GLU A 60 6.44 15.41 -0.33
C GLU A 60 5.17 15.44 0.53
N VAL A 61 4.64 14.26 0.83
CA VAL A 61 3.57 14.06 1.79
C VAL A 61 4.20 13.48 3.04
N SER A 62 4.28 14.28 4.11
CA SER A 62 4.91 13.90 5.38
C SER A 62 3.90 13.71 6.51
N ASP A 63 2.62 13.90 6.23
CA ASP A 63 1.53 13.86 7.21
C ASP A 63 0.61 12.65 6.92
N PRO A 64 0.41 11.74 7.89
CA PRO A 64 -0.44 10.56 7.69
C PRO A 64 -1.88 10.90 7.30
N GLU A 65 -2.45 11.98 7.84
CA GLU A 65 -3.81 12.41 7.51
C GLU A 65 -3.91 12.85 6.05
N GLN A 66 -2.92 13.60 5.55
CA GLN A 66 -2.82 13.94 4.12
C GLN A 66 -2.72 12.71 3.22
N LEU A 67 -1.90 11.71 3.59
CA LEU A 67 -1.80 10.48 2.81
C LEU A 67 -3.11 9.68 2.83
N SER A 68 -3.75 9.57 4.00
CA SER A 68 -5.06 8.93 4.13
C SER A 68 -6.12 9.61 3.27
N ASN A 69 -6.15 10.95 3.22
CA ASN A 69 -7.05 11.70 2.33
C ASN A 69 -6.80 11.34 0.86
N LYS A 70 -5.53 11.27 0.43
CA LYS A 70 -5.16 10.90 -0.94
C LYS A 70 -5.62 9.50 -1.32
N ILE A 71 -5.42 8.53 -0.43
CA ILE A 71 -5.94 7.18 -0.62
C ILE A 71 -7.46 7.21 -0.76
N ARG A 72 -8.18 7.91 0.12
CA ARG A 72 -9.65 8.00 0.06
C ARG A 72 -10.17 8.60 -1.25
N GLU A 73 -9.49 9.61 -1.76
CA GLU A 73 -9.89 10.35 -2.97
C GLU A 73 -9.33 9.74 -4.27
N ASN A 74 -8.62 8.61 -4.19
CA ASN A 74 -7.91 7.99 -5.31
C ASN A 74 -6.95 8.98 -6.01
N GLU A 75 -6.32 9.86 -5.24
CA GLU A 75 -5.33 10.78 -5.76
C GLU A 75 -4.00 10.06 -6.02
N PRO A 76 -3.30 10.36 -7.13
CA PRO A 76 -2.03 9.70 -7.44
C PRO A 76 -0.93 10.13 -6.47
N TYR A 77 -0.23 9.14 -5.92
CA TYR A 77 1.01 9.30 -5.15
C TYR A 77 1.92 8.10 -5.41
N LEU A 78 3.21 8.25 -5.09
CA LEU A 78 4.20 7.19 -5.21
C LEU A 78 5.10 7.17 -3.97
N VAL A 79 5.63 6.00 -3.65
CA VAL A 79 6.66 5.82 -2.64
C VAL A 79 8.01 5.93 -3.34
N GLU A 80 8.73 7.03 -3.10
CA GLU A 80 10.10 7.18 -3.57
C GLU A 80 11.05 6.46 -2.63
N VAL A 81 11.82 5.52 -3.16
CA VAL A 81 12.84 4.77 -2.43
C VAL A 81 14.21 5.24 -2.88
N LYS A 82 15.01 5.71 -1.92
CA LYS A 82 16.39 6.13 -2.12
C LYS A 82 17.35 5.15 -1.48
N ILE A 83 18.38 4.77 -2.22
CA ILE A 83 19.38 3.81 -1.78
C ILE A 83 20.74 4.49 -1.69
N GLY A 84 21.41 4.37 -0.55
CA GLY A 84 22.68 5.04 -0.33
C GLY A 84 23.26 4.83 1.06
N ASP A 85 24.23 5.69 1.39
CA ASP A 85 24.71 5.89 2.75
C ASP A 85 24.51 7.37 3.08
N ARG A 86 23.95 7.65 4.26
CA ARG A 86 23.64 9.02 4.70
C ARG A 86 24.83 9.97 4.60
N ASP A 87 26.03 9.45 4.87
CA ASP A 87 27.27 10.24 4.89
C ASP A 87 27.89 10.38 3.48
N GLU A 88 27.44 9.59 2.50
CA GLU A 88 28.00 9.51 1.14
C GLU A 88 26.94 9.64 0.04
N LEU A 89 25.76 10.20 0.36
CA LEU A 89 24.59 10.33 -0.53
C LEU A 89 24.94 10.89 -1.91
N TYR A 90 25.86 11.85 -2.00
CA TYR A 90 26.26 12.48 -3.27
C TYR A 90 26.99 11.56 -4.26
N VAL A 91 27.47 10.39 -3.82
CA VAL A 91 28.29 9.49 -4.64
C VAL A 91 27.45 8.38 -5.29
N ALA A 92 26.38 7.95 -4.61
CA ALA A 92 25.65 6.72 -4.96
C ALA A 92 24.11 6.86 -4.92
N ASP A 93 23.55 8.09 -4.88
CA ASP A 93 22.08 8.27 -4.84
C ASP A 93 21.41 7.60 -6.05
N ARG A 94 20.40 6.78 -5.74
CA ARG A 94 19.55 6.07 -6.69
C ARG A 94 18.14 6.18 -6.14
N SER A 95 17.24 6.73 -6.95
CA SER A 95 15.84 6.93 -6.61
C SER A 95 14.96 6.21 -7.64
N PHE A 96 13.95 5.51 -7.14
CA PHE A 96 12.90 4.91 -7.95
C PHE A 96 11.57 4.96 -7.21
N MET A 97 10.49 4.75 -7.95
CA MET A 97 9.14 4.87 -7.44
C MET A 97 8.49 3.50 -7.35
N ILE A 98 7.75 3.28 -6.27
CA ILE A 98 6.92 2.10 -6.04
C ILE A 98 5.47 2.56 -5.83
N ASP A 99 4.52 1.86 -6.45
CA ASP A 99 3.09 2.01 -6.14
C ASP A 99 2.77 1.40 -4.77
N ASP A 100 1.91 2.07 -4.02
CA ASP A 100 1.43 1.59 -2.74
C ASP A 100 0.23 0.65 -2.94
N PRO A 101 0.28 -0.60 -2.43
CA PRO A 101 -0.83 -1.55 -2.54
C PRO A 101 -2.16 -0.98 -2.04
N PHE A 102 -2.15 -0.19 -0.97
CA PHE A 102 -3.37 0.37 -0.37
C PHE A 102 -4.02 1.47 -1.21
N ARG A 103 -3.43 1.91 -2.32
CA ARG A 103 -4.09 2.82 -3.28
C ARG A 103 -5.44 2.25 -3.76
N ASP A 104 -5.53 0.94 -3.89
CA ASP A 104 -6.74 0.24 -4.34
C ASP A 104 -7.89 0.27 -3.31
N ALA A 105 -7.63 0.64 -2.04
CA ALA A 105 -8.64 0.76 -1.00
C ALA A 105 -9.71 1.82 -1.33
N SER A 106 -9.36 2.81 -2.15
CA SER A 106 -10.28 3.80 -2.70
C SER A 106 -11.45 3.18 -3.47
N GLY A 107 -11.19 2.10 -4.21
CA GLY A 107 -12.21 1.38 -4.98
C GLY A 107 -13.25 0.71 -4.09
N ILE A 108 -12.82 0.22 -2.91
CA ILE A 108 -13.72 -0.40 -1.93
C ILE A 108 -14.61 0.68 -1.28
N LEU A 109 -14.06 1.86 -0.96
CA LEU A 109 -14.85 3.00 -0.46
C LEU A 109 -15.88 3.49 -1.48
N ALA A 110 -15.49 3.54 -2.76
CA ALA A 110 -16.40 3.89 -3.85
C ALA A 110 -17.54 2.86 -3.95
N GLU A 111 -17.22 1.57 -3.92
CA GLU A 111 -18.20 0.48 -3.97
C GLU A 111 -19.19 0.54 -2.80
N LEU A 112 -18.71 0.81 -1.57
CA LEU A 112 -19.57 1.01 -0.41
C LEU A 112 -20.48 2.25 -0.55
N SER A 113 -19.98 3.32 -1.15
CA SER A 113 -20.75 4.55 -1.37
C SER A 113 -21.81 4.35 -2.45
N ASP A 114 -21.50 3.61 -3.52
CA ASP A 114 -22.48 3.24 -4.55
C ASP A 114 -23.61 2.39 -3.95
N ILE A 115 -23.29 1.42 -3.06
CA ILE A 115 -24.30 0.63 -2.34
C ILE A 115 -25.16 1.51 -1.43
N GLU A 116 -24.56 2.47 -0.73
CA GLU A 116 -25.30 3.42 0.12
C GLU A 116 -26.25 4.29 -0.69
N ASP A 117 -25.80 4.81 -1.83
CA ASP A 117 -26.60 5.69 -2.68
C ASP A 117 -27.75 4.94 -3.36
N GLU A 118 -27.52 3.71 -3.83
CA GLU A 118 -28.53 2.92 -4.54
C GLU A 118 -29.49 2.17 -3.60
N PHE A 119 -28.98 1.64 -2.49
CA PHE A 119 -29.70 0.69 -1.64
C PHE A 119 -29.72 1.07 -0.15
N GLY A 120 -29.15 2.22 0.24
CA GLY A 120 -29.00 2.60 1.65
C GLY A 120 -30.30 2.62 2.43
N ALA A 121 -31.42 3.05 1.83
CA ALA A 121 -32.73 2.99 2.49
C ALA A 121 -33.13 1.55 2.84
N THR A 122 -32.99 0.62 1.89
CA THR A 122 -33.28 -0.80 2.08
C THR A 122 -32.34 -1.40 3.12
N VAL A 123 -31.03 -1.12 3.06
CA VAL A 123 -30.07 -1.64 4.03
C VAL A 123 -30.39 -1.14 5.44
N ASN A 124 -30.70 0.16 5.58
CA ASN A 124 -31.02 0.78 6.87
C ASN A 124 -32.33 0.26 7.50
N GLU A 125 -33.24 -0.33 6.72
CA GLU A 125 -34.41 -1.02 7.26
C GLU A 125 -34.04 -2.31 8.01
N PHE A 126 -32.91 -2.94 7.67
CA PHE A 126 -32.42 -4.16 8.31
C PHE A 126 -31.30 -3.91 9.31
N ASN A 127 -30.35 -3.04 8.96
CA ASN A 127 -29.20 -2.68 9.78
C ASN A 127 -28.67 -1.29 9.39
N ASP A 128 -29.00 -0.27 10.20
CA ASP A 128 -28.60 1.12 9.98
C ASP A 128 -27.14 1.42 10.33
N SER A 129 -26.44 0.51 11.01
CA SER A 129 -25.02 0.67 11.34
C SER A 129 -24.09 -0.01 10.35
N LEU A 130 -24.56 -0.94 9.51
CA LEU A 130 -23.70 -1.80 8.70
C LEU A 130 -22.78 -1.02 7.76
N ILE A 131 -23.33 -0.18 6.88
CA ILE A 131 -22.52 0.62 5.94
C ILE A 131 -21.56 1.58 6.70
N PRO A 132 -22.03 2.35 7.71
CA PRO A 132 -21.14 3.15 8.55
C PRO A 132 -20.00 2.37 9.21
N ASP A 133 -20.29 1.17 9.73
CA ASP A 133 -19.32 0.31 10.41
C ASP A 133 -18.25 -0.19 9.43
N LEU A 134 -18.66 -0.63 8.23
CA LEU A 134 -17.75 -1.06 7.17
C LEU A 134 -16.84 0.08 6.68
N LYS A 135 -17.40 1.27 6.46
CA LYS A 135 -16.62 2.47 6.10
C LYS A 135 -15.61 2.82 7.19
N SER A 136 -16.05 2.81 8.45
CA SER A 136 -15.18 3.11 9.60
C SER A 136 -14.03 2.11 9.73
N GLN A 137 -14.28 0.82 9.48
CA GLN A 137 -13.23 -0.21 9.48
C GLN A 137 -12.18 0.04 8.39
N LEU A 138 -12.63 0.32 7.17
CA LEU A 138 -11.74 0.60 6.04
C LEU A 138 -10.91 1.87 6.28
N GLU A 139 -11.54 2.92 6.82
CA GLU A 139 -10.85 4.16 7.19
C GLU A 139 -9.78 3.93 8.26
N LEU A 140 -10.05 3.09 9.26
CA LEU A 140 -9.07 2.74 10.29
C LEU A 140 -7.87 1.99 9.70
N VAL A 141 -8.09 1.11 8.72
CA VAL A 141 -7.00 0.41 8.02
C VAL A 141 -6.15 1.38 7.21
N ILE A 142 -6.78 2.26 6.43
CA ILE A 142 -6.09 3.29 5.64
C ILE A 142 -5.26 4.21 6.54
N GLN A 143 -5.83 4.63 7.68
CA GLN A 143 -5.14 5.48 8.65
C GLN A 143 -3.90 4.78 9.22
N ARG A 144 -4.04 3.54 9.69
CA ARG A 144 -2.92 2.77 10.24
C ARG A 144 -1.81 2.60 9.20
N HIS A 145 -2.17 2.20 7.98
CA HIS A 145 -1.22 2.06 6.89
C HIS A 145 -0.46 3.37 6.62
N SER A 146 -1.21 4.47 6.53
CA SER A 146 -0.63 5.81 6.30
C SER A 146 0.33 6.22 7.43
N GLU A 147 -0.02 5.94 8.68
CA GLU A 147 0.85 6.20 9.83
C GLU A 147 2.12 5.35 9.76
N GLN A 148 2.03 4.08 9.36
CA GLN A 148 3.21 3.20 9.30
C GLN A 148 4.18 3.61 8.20
N ILE A 149 3.68 3.86 6.99
CA ILE A 149 4.55 4.15 5.85
C ILE A 149 5.24 5.51 5.99
N ILE A 150 4.57 6.50 6.59
CA ILE A 150 5.15 7.83 6.85
C ILE A 150 6.23 7.78 7.95
N HIS A 151 6.05 6.97 8.99
CA HIS A 151 7.01 6.89 10.09
C HIS A 151 8.19 5.94 9.84
N ASN A 152 8.17 5.22 8.73
CA ASN A 152 9.21 4.26 8.35
C ASN A 152 10.10 4.83 7.23
N ASP A 153 10.65 6.01 7.49
CA ASP A 153 11.38 6.86 6.55
C ASP A 153 12.83 6.42 6.32
N GLU A 154 13.40 5.61 7.22
CA GLU A 154 14.79 5.13 7.13
C GLU A 154 14.98 3.74 7.74
N PHE A 155 15.62 2.85 6.99
CA PHE A 155 16.12 1.57 7.50
C PHE A 155 17.41 1.15 6.79
N SER A 156 17.97 -0.01 7.17
CA SER A 156 19.15 -0.54 6.50
C SER A 156 19.02 -2.03 6.25
N ILE A 157 19.58 -2.47 5.13
CA ILE A 157 19.69 -3.89 4.75
C ILE A 157 21.17 -4.29 4.86
N GLN A 158 21.41 -5.52 5.30
CA GLN A 158 22.74 -6.12 5.29
C GLN A 158 22.85 -7.13 4.14
N THR A 159 23.52 -6.72 3.07
CA THR A 159 23.58 -7.47 1.80
C THR A 159 24.25 -8.86 1.88
N SER A 160 24.92 -9.18 2.99
CA SER A 160 25.49 -10.51 3.24
C SER A 160 24.54 -11.49 3.92
N GLN A 161 23.39 -11.02 4.44
CA GLN A 161 22.43 -11.88 5.14
C GLN A 161 21.48 -12.60 4.18
N ASP A 162 21.21 -11.99 3.03
CA ASP A 162 20.31 -12.53 2.00
C ASP A 162 21.07 -13.42 1.00
N LYS A 163 20.44 -14.52 0.57
CA LYS A 163 21.05 -15.53 -0.29
C LYS A 163 20.88 -15.22 -1.78
N SER A 164 19.93 -14.34 -2.13
CA SER A 164 19.66 -13.99 -3.52
C SER A 164 19.19 -12.54 -3.69
N THR A 165 19.26 -12.04 -4.93
CA THR A 165 18.71 -10.74 -5.32
C THR A 165 17.22 -10.62 -5.02
N GLU A 166 16.49 -11.71 -5.20
CA GLU A 166 15.05 -11.78 -4.94
C GLU A 166 14.76 -11.62 -3.45
N GLU A 167 15.51 -12.28 -2.56
CA GLU A 167 15.34 -12.15 -1.11
C GLU A 167 15.54 -10.69 -0.66
N ILE A 168 16.53 -9.99 -1.22
CA ILE A 168 16.76 -8.57 -0.92
C ILE A 168 15.60 -7.69 -1.38
N GLY A 169 15.11 -7.87 -2.61
CA GLY A 169 14.00 -7.09 -3.15
C GLY A 169 12.73 -7.26 -2.31
N THR A 170 12.41 -8.51 -1.95
CA THR A 170 11.29 -8.84 -1.06
C THR A 170 11.49 -8.23 0.32
N ALA A 171 12.67 -8.38 0.94
CA ALA A 171 12.94 -7.85 2.27
C ALA A 171 12.79 -6.32 2.34
N VAL A 172 13.18 -5.60 1.28
CA VAL A 172 12.95 -4.16 1.19
C VAL A 172 11.46 -3.84 1.06
N PHE A 173 10.74 -4.53 0.19
CA PHE A 173 9.30 -4.32 0.03
C PHE A 173 8.53 -4.58 1.33
N GLU A 174 8.78 -5.72 1.98
CA GLU A 174 8.21 -6.06 3.28
C GLU A 174 8.58 -5.02 4.32
N ARG A 175 9.82 -4.53 4.33
CA ARG A 175 10.22 -3.46 5.23
C ARG A 175 9.46 -2.16 5.01
N ILE A 176 9.00 -1.87 3.79
CA ILE A 176 8.26 -0.64 3.48
C ILE A 176 6.78 -0.80 3.86
N PHE A 177 6.16 -1.93 3.48
CA PHE A 177 4.70 -2.09 3.51
C PHE A 177 4.19 -3.04 4.60
N HIS A 178 5.01 -3.93 5.15
CA HIS A 178 4.59 -4.84 6.22
C HIS A 178 4.87 -4.21 7.59
N TYR A 179 3.83 -4.20 8.43
CA TYR A 179 3.89 -3.73 9.81
C TYR A 179 3.24 -4.76 10.75
N ASN A 180 3.45 -4.63 12.05
CA ASN A 180 3.05 -5.63 13.07
C ASN A 180 1.55 -6.01 13.08
N ARG A 181 0.69 -5.25 12.40
CA ARG A 181 -0.77 -5.45 12.33
C ARG A 181 -1.28 -5.69 10.91
N ILE A 182 -0.41 -5.86 9.92
CA ILE A 182 -0.83 -6.01 8.52
C ILE A 182 -1.74 -7.22 8.33
N ASP A 183 -1.46 -8.35 9.00
CA ASP A 183 -2.30 -9.54 8.92
C ASP A 183 -3.71 -9.31 9.52
N GLU A 184 -3.80 -8.54 10.62
CA GLU A 184 -5.09 -8.16 11.22
C GLU A 184 -5.86 -7.23 10.28
N ASP A 185 -5.18 -6.27 9.69
CA ASP A 185 -5.79 -5.31 8.76
C ASP A 185 -6.24 -5.98 7.47
N LEU A 186 -5.48 -6.95 6.94
CA LEU A 186 -5.89 -7.79 5.82
C LEU A 186 -7.11 -8.65 6.15
N GLU A 187 -7.17 -9.20 7.36
CA GLU A 187 -8.33 -9.98 7.80
C GLU A 187 -9.58 -9.10 8.00
N ASP A 188 -9.41 -7.89 8.55
CA ASP A 188 -10.50 -6.93 8.70
C ASP A 188 -11.00 -6.46 7.32
N LEU A 189 -10.10 -6.23 6.38
CA LEU A 189 -10.44 -5.99 4.98
C LEU A 189 -11.24 -7.15 4.39
N ARG A 190 -10.79 -8.41 4.54
CA ARG A 190 -11.53 -9.59 4.03
C ARG A 190 -12.94 -9.66 4.58
N LYS A 191 -13.15 -9.38 5.87
CA LYS A 191 -14.49 -9.31 6.48
C LYS A 191 -15.33 -8.22 5.83
N VAL A 192 -14.77 -7.04 5.58
CA VAL A 192 -15.48 -5.97 4.86
C VAL A 192 -15.96 -6.46 3.50
N ARG A 193 -15.12 -7.21 2.77
CA ARG A 193 -15.49 -7.77 1.47
C ARG A 193 -16.61 -8.80 1.57
N GLU A 194 -16.51 -9.75 2.48
CA GLU A 194 -17.55 -10.76 2.69
C GLU A 194 -18.90 -10.12 3.03
N GLU A 195 -18.92 -9.07 3.84
CA GLU A 195 -20.13 -8.34 4.19
C GLU A 195 -20.72 -7.56 2.99
N ILE A 196 -19.87 -6.98 2.13
CA ILE A 196 -20.31 -6.35 0.86
C ILE A 196 -21.00 -7.38 -0.05
N ASP A 197 -20.43 -8.58 -0.19
CA ASP A 197 -21.02 -9.63 -1.03
C ASP A 197 -22.32 -10.21 -0.44
N ASN A 198 -22.40 -10.31 0.89
CA ASN A 198 -23.62 -10.68 1.61
C ASN A 198 -24.72 -9.62 1.42
N LEU A 199 -24.37 -8.34 1.50
CA LEU A 199 -25.26 -7.22 1.22
C LEU A 199 -25.84 -7.32 -0.18
N ARG A 200 -24.98 -7.48 -1.19
CA ARG A 200 -25.41 -7.65 -2.59
C ARG A 200 -26.36 -8.83 -2.77
N THR A 201 -26.03 -9.97 -2.18
CA THR A 201 -26.87 -11.17 -2.24
C THR A 201 -28.24 -10.91 -1.61
N THR A 202 -28.27 -10.24 -0.46
CA THR A 202 -29.51 -9.89 0.26
C THR A 202 -30.36 -8.90 -0.53
N ILE A 203 -29.76 -7.87 -1.11
CA ILE A 203 -30.42 -6.88 -1.97
C ILE A 203 -31.06 -7.57 -3.18
N LEU A 204 -30.32 -8.46 -3.86
CA LEU A 204 -30.85 -9.23 -4.99
C LEU A 204 -32.04 -10.08 -4.56
N GLN A 205 -31.93 -10.85 -3.47
CA GLN A 205 -33.03 -11.70 -2.99
C GLN A 205 -34.28 -10.88 -2.63
N THR A 206 -34.10 -9.72 -2.01
CA THR A 206 -35.20 -8.83 -1.61
C THR A 206 -35.85 -8.16 -2.82
N SER A 207 -35.07 -7.84 -3.86
CA SER A 207 -35.57 -7.20 -5.09
C SER A 207 -36.36 -8.15 -6.01
N TYR A 208 -36.18 -9.46 -5.85
CA TYR A 208 -36.89 -10.50 -6.60
C TYR A 208 -38.01 -11.21 -5.81
N SER A 209 -38.27 -10.79 -4.56
CA SER A 209 -39.35 -11.29 -3.69
C SER A 209 -40.57 -10.38 -3.75
#